data_AF-A0A940W4N0-F1
#
_entry.id   AF-A0A940W4N0-F1
#
_cell.length_a   1.000
_cell.length_b   1.000
_cell.length_c   1.000
_cell.angle_alpha   90.00
_cell.angle_beta   90.00
_cell.angle_gamma   90.00
#
_symmetry.space_group_name_H-M   'P 1'
#
loop_
_entity.id
_entity.type
_entity.pdbx_description
1 polymer ?
#
loop_
_entity_poly.entity_id
_entity_poly.type
_entity_poly.pdbx_seq_one_letter_code
_entity_poly.pdbx_strand_id
1 'polypeptide(L)'
;MALTALDIYKLLPKTNCRDCGFPTCLAFAMQMTAGKATVDLCPHASEEAKETLGAAAAPPLPKVTVGTGGCEVVLGDETVLFRHEKTFYHPTAFAVSVTDGLSPAAFADRLRAIRSLAFERVGQRIAVDLVALRCVSGDPAGYARAAAFALEATGLPLVLMAPAGPLAAAAEAVGGSRPLLAPPPDALEAAARIAAERKLPLRVRARGIEGLSAALRTARAAGAKELVADPAPGDLPEAVADAVHIRRLAILARNRDLAYPTAFDLGDPFPDP
;
A
#
# COMPACT_ATOMS: atom_id res chain seq x y z
N MET A 1 10.57 -0.55 -19.98
CA MET A 1 9.81 -1.29 -21.02
C MET A 1 9.57 -2.71 -20.55
N ALA A 2 8.38 -3.27 -20.77
CA ALA A 2 8.17 -4.69 -20.50
C ALA A 2 9.10 -5.53 -21.41
N LEU A 3 9.77 -6.54 -20.86
CA LEU A 3 10.64 -7.40 -21.66
C LEU A 3 9.82 -8.11 -22.73
N THR A 4 10.30 -8.11 -23.98
CA THR A 4 9.68 -8.89 -25.04
C THR A 4 9.98 -10.38 -24.85
N ALA A 5 9.23 -11.25 -25.51
CA ALA A 5 9.50 -12.70 -25.46
C ALA A 5 10.93 -13.01 -25.94
N LEU A 6 11.45 -12.22 -26.88
CA LEU A 6 12.83 -12.31 -27.35
C LEU A 6 13.85 -11.89 -26.30
N ASP A 7 13.58 -10.83 -25.53
CA ASP A 7 14.48 -10.39 -24.46
C ASP A 7 14.54 -11.41 -23.32
N ILE A 8 13.40 -12.00 -22.97
CA ILE A 8 13.36 -13.10 -22.00
C ILE A 8 14.11 -14.33 -22.53
N TYR A 9 13.86 -14.72 -23.79
CA TYR A 9 14.52 -15.87 -24.42
C TYR A 9 16.05 -15.75 -24.46
N LYS A 10 16.59 -14.53 -24.61
CA LYS A 10 18.05 -14.30 -24.59
C LYS A 10 18.68 -14.67 -23.25
N LEU A 11 17.96 -14.46 -22.15
CA LEU A 11 18.42 -14.74 -20.78
C LEU A 11 18.18 -16.19 -20.34
N LEU A 12 17.37 -16.96 -21.07
CA LEU A 12 17.13 -18.37 -20.77
C LEU A 12 18.29 -19.27 -21.26
N PRO A 13 18.42 -20.50 -20.71
CA PRO A 13 19.46 -21.47 -21.07
C PRO A 13 19.39 -22.00 -22.51
N LYS A 14 18.26 -21.80 -23.22
CA LYS A 14 18.02 -22.26 -24.61
C LYS A 14 18.15 -23.78 -24.82
N THR A 15 18.01 -24.58 -23.76
CA THR A 15 18.14 -26.05 -23.82
C THR A 15 16.92 -26.73 -24.42
N ASN A 16 15.74 -26.11 -24.37
CA ASN A 16 14.45 -26.71 -24.78
C ASN A 16 14.18 -28.08 -24.11
N CYS A 17 14.68 -28.28 -22.88
CA CYS A 17 14.59 -29.54 -22.12
C CYS A 17 13.15 -29.93 -21.72
N ARG A 18 12.22 -28.97 -21.64
CA ARG A 18 10.83 -29.13 -21.19
C ARG A 18 10.64 -29.38 -19.70
N ASP A 19 11.70 -29.28 -18.90
CA ASP A 19 11.64 -29.47 -17.44
C ASP A 19 10.74 -28.45 -16.73
N CYS A 20 10.52 -27.28 -17.34
CA CYS A 20 9.58 -26.27 -16.86
C CYS A 20 8.12 -26.51 -17.29
N GLY A 21 7.82 -27.63 -17.97
CA GLY A 21 6.47 -27.97 -18.45
C GLY A 21 6.07 -27.32 -19.78
N PHE A 22 6.95 -26.56 -20.43
CA PHE A 22 6.67 -25.90 -21.71
C PHE A 22 7.42 -26.56 -22.89
N PRO A 23 6.84 -26.56 -24.11
CA PRO A 23 7.43 -27.26 -25.26
C PRO A 23 8.81 -26.77 -25.70
N THR A 24 9.10 -25.48 -25.51
CA THR A 24 10.37 -24.82 -25.85
C THR A 24 10.66 -23.68 -24.87
N CYS A 25 11.92 -23.25 -24.77
CA CYS A 25 12.31 -22.06 -24.00
C CYS A 25 11.65 -20.78 -24.54
N LEU A 26 11.38 -20.70 -25.85
CA LEU A 26 10.65 -19.57 -26.43
C LEU A 26 9.16 -19.58 -26.03
N ALA A 27 8.53 -20.76 -26.02
CA ALA A 27 7.16 -20.89 -25.53
C ALA A 27 7.06 -20.51 -24.05
N PHE A 28 8.03 -20.92 -23.23
CA PHE A 28 8.14 -20.47 -21.84
C PHE A 28 8.28 -18.95 -21.73
N ALA A 29 9.17 -18.34 -22.52
CA ALA A 29 9.34 -16.89 -22.56
C ALA A 29 8.04 -16.14 -22.95
N MET A 30 7.25 -16.66 -23.89
CA MET A 30 5.95 -16.09 -24.23
C MET A 30 4.95 -16.16 -23.06
N GLN A 31 4.93 -17.25 -22.31
CA GLN A 31 4.07 -17.37 -21.12
C GLN A 31 4.51 -16.44 -19.99
N MET A 32 5.81 -16.22 -19.84
CA MET A 32 6.35 -15.21 -18.92
C MET A 32 5.92 -13.80 -19.33
N THR A 33 5.99 -13.43 -20.61
CA THR A 33 5.48 -12.11 -21.08
C THR A 33 3.99 -11.93 -20.86
N ALA A 34 3.22 -13.02 -20.90
CA ALA A 34 1.79 -13.02 -20.62
C ALA A 34 1.47 -13.01 -19.11
N GLY A 35 2.47 -13.06 -18.22
CA GLY A 35 2.30 -13.13 -16.78
C GLY A 35 1.75 -14.46 -16.27
N LYS A 36 1.82 -15.53 -17.08
CA LYS A 36 1.28 -16.87 -16.76
C LYS A 36 2.31 -17.84 -16.20
N ALA A 37 3.59 -17.44 -16.18
CA ALA A 37 4.70 -18.26 -15.71
C ALA A 37 5.78 -17.34 -15.10
N THR A 38 6.48 -17.81 -14.08
CA THR A 38 7.65 -17.12 -13.50
C THR A 38 8.94 -17.87 -13.83
N VAL A 39 10.07 -17.16 -13.73
CA VAL A 39 11.41 -17.72 -14.00
C VAL A 39 11.75 -18.91 -13.10
N ASP A 40 11.13 -18.99 -11.91
CA ASP A 40 11.32 -20.04 -10.91
C ASP A 40 10.93 -21.43 -11.41
N LEU A 41 10.06 -21.51 -12.42
CA LEU A 41 9.69 -22.78 -13.07
C LEU A 41 10.83 -23.38 -13.90
N CYS A 42 11.87 -22.61 -14.22
CA CYS A 42 13.02 -23.11 -14.96
C CYS A 42 14.14 -23.54 -13.99
N PRO A 43 14.36 -24.85 -13.77
CA PRO A 43 15.39 -25.33 -12.84
C PRO A 43 16.82 -24.99 -13.32
N HIS A 44 16.98 -24.71 -14.61
CA HIS A 44 18.28 -24.41 -15.24
C HIS A 44 18.56 -22.92 -15.40
N ALA A 45 17.66 -22.04 -14.96
CA ALA A 45 17.89 -20.59 -15.06
C ALA A 45 19.05 -20.18 -14.15
N SER A 46 19.98 -19.37 -14.67
CA SER A 46 21.05 -18.78 -13.87
C SER A 46 20.48 -17.82 -12.83
N GLU A 47 21.22 -17.60 -11.74
CA GLU A 47 20.80 -16.64 -10.70
C GLU A 47 20.65 -15.22 -11.27
N GLU A 48 21.53 -14.80 -12.17
CA GLU A 48 21.42 -13.52 -12.90
C GLU A 48 20.14 -13.43 -13.75
N ALA A 49 19.77 -14.52 -14.43
CA ALA A 49 18.51 -14.58 -15.18
C ALA A 49 17.30 -14.55 -14.25
N LYS A 50 17.35 -15.23 -13.11
CA LYS A 50 16.27 -15.18 -12.10
C LYS A 50 16.09 -13.78 -11.55
N GLU A 51 17.17 -13.08 -11.25
CA GLU A 51 17.13 -11.71 -10.74
C GLU A 51 16.58 -10.74 -11.79
N THR A 52 17.13 -10.77 -13.01
CA THR A 52 16.72 -9.86 -14.09
C THR A 52 15.27 -10.10 -14.54
N LEU A 53 14.90 -11.37 -14.74
CA LEU A 53 13.56 -11.75 -15.19
C LEU A 53 12.53 -11.64 -14.06
N GLY A 54 12.91 -11.94 -12.81
CA GLY A 54 12.06 -11.75 -11.63
C GLY A 54 11.72 -10.27 -11.42
N ALA A 55 12.72 -9.38 -11.53
CA ALA A 55 12.51 -7.94 -11.43
C ALA A 55 11.59 -7.38 -12.54
N ALA A 56 11.69 -7.94 -13.75
CA ALA A 56 10.85 -7.58 -14.89
C ALA A 56 9.42 -8.16 -14.83
N ALA A 57 9.27 -9.35 -14.25
CA ALA A 57 7.98 -10.03 -14.08
C ALA A 57 7.17 -9.50 -12.89
N ALA A 58 7.82 -8.88 -11.90
CA ALA A 58 7.13 -8.32 -10.75
C ALA A 58 6.06 -7.28 -11.17
N PRO A 59 4.85 -7.31 -10.57
CA PRO A 59 3.78 -6.36 -10.87
C PRO A 59 4.28 -4.92 -10.83
N PRO A 60 3.87 -4.02 -11.74
CA PRO A 60 4.39 -2.66 -11.79
C PRO A 60 4.21 -1.91 -10.46
N LEU A 61 3.10 -2.15 -9.78
CA LEU A 61 2.80 -1.65 -8.45
C LEU A 61 2.79 -2.81 -7.44
N PRO A 62 3.51 -2.70 -6.30
CA PRO A 62 3.47 -3.70 -5.26
C PRO A 62 2.10 -3.74 -4.59
N LYS A 63 1.80 -4.88 -3.99
CA LYS A 63 0.63 -5.09 -3.13
C LYS A 63 0.98 -4.73 -1.70
N VAL A 64 0.09 -4.01 -1.03
CA VAL A 64 0.18 -3.70 0.41
C VAL A 64 -1.14 -4.09 1.07
N THR A 65 -1.09 -4.79 2.20
CA THR A 65 -2.31 -5.16 2.95
C THR A 65 -2.39 -4.43 4.28
N VAL A 66 -3.59 -3.92 4.58
CA VAL A 66 -3.92 -3.26 5.85
C VAL A 66 -5.08 -4.02 6.48
N GLY A 67 -4.97 -4.35 7.76
CA GLY A 67 -5.94 -5.23 8.42
C GLY A 67 -5.60 -6.71 8.29
N THR A 68 -6.47 -7.55 8.84
CA THR A 68 -6.37 -9.01 8.79
C THR A 68 -7.76 -9.63 8.68
N GLY A 69 -7.83 -10.89 8.25
CA GLY A 69 -9.08 -11.65 8.21
C GLY A 69 -10.12 -11.08 7.25
N GLY A 70 -11.40 -11.16 7.63
CA GLY A 70 -12.53 -10.76 6.77
C GLY A 70 -12.68 -9.25 6.53
N CYS A 71 -11.84 -8.43 7.15
CA CYS A 71 -11.81 -6.97 6.95
C CYS A 71 -10.47 -6.50 6.39
N GLU A 72 -9.63 -7.40 5.85
CA GLU A 72 -8.39 -7.02 5.17
C GLU A 72 -8.68 -6.12 3.96
N VAL A 73 -7.91 -5.06 3.83
CA VAL A 73 -7.93 -4.12 2.71
C VAL A 73 -6.62 -4.29 1.93
N VAL A 74 -6.75 -4.51 0.62
CA VAL A 74 -5.62 -4.68 -0.29
C VAL A 74 -5.46 -3.42 -1.14
N LEU A 75 -4.25 -2.85 -1.12
CA LEU A 75 -3.86 -1.66 -1.87
C LEU A 75 -2.82 -2.04 -2.94
N GLY A 76 -2.86 -1.37 -4.09
CA GLY A 76 -1.88 -1.58 -5.16
C GLY A 76 -2.19 -2.79 -6.02
N ASP A 77 -1.15 -3.51 -6.47
CA ASP A 77 -1.25 -4.65 -7.40
C ASP A 77 -1.99 -4.35 -8.71
N GLU A 78 -1.74 -3.15 -9.22
CA GLU A 78 -2.47 -2.57 -10.33
C GLU A 78 -1.59 -2.46 -11.59
N THR A 79 -2.16 -2.71 -12.76
CA THR A 79 -1.35 -2.91 -13.99
C THR A 79 -1.64 -1.96 -15.14
N VAL A 80 -2.73 -1.21 -15.12
CA VAL A 80 -3.18 -0.38 -16.26
C VAL A 80 -3.46 1.07 -15.87
N LEU A 81 -3.42 1.97 -16.86
CA LEU A 81 -3.82 3.37 -16.69
C LEU A 81 -5.32 3.55 -16.91
N PHE A 82 -5.88 2.80 -17.87
CA PHE A 82 -7.28 2.93 -18.25
C PHE A 82 -8.03 1.62 -18.04
N ARG A 83 -9.21 1.72 -17.41
CA ARG A 83 -10.06 0.57 -17.08
C ARG A 83 -10.59 -0.23 -18.28
N HIS A 84 -10.52 0.34 -19.49
CA HIS A 84 -10.95 -0.34 -20.72
C HIS A 84 -9.83 -1.19 -21.35
N GLU A 85 -8.58 -0.98 -20.93
CA GLU A 85 -7.45 -1.85 -21.32
C GLU A 85 -7.48 -3.15 -20.51
N LYS A 86 -7.75 -3.03 -19.20
CA LYS A 86 -7.92 -4.13 -18.25
C LYS A 86 -8.67 -3.64 -17.01
N THR A 87 -9.23 -4.56 -16.24
CA THR A 87 -9.88 -4.28 -14.95
C THR A 87 -8.91 -3.67 -13.92
N PHE A 88 -9.37 -2.67 -13.17
CA PHE A 88 -8.77 -2.30 -11.89
C PHE A 88 -9.23 -3.30 -10.82
N TYR A 89 -8.28 -3.91 -10.13
CA TYR A 89 -8.50 -5.06 -9.25
C TYR A 89 -8.90 -4.65 -7.84
N HIS A 90 -8.32 -3.57 -7.33
CA HIS A 90 -8.46 -3.17 -5.94
C HIS A 90 -9.22 -1.85 -5.85
N PRO A 91 -10.49 -1.86 -5.36
CA PRO A 91 -11.25 -0.63 -5.15
C PRO A 91 -10.51 0.34 -4.22
N THR A 92 -10.77 1.63 -4.39
CA THR A 92 -10.26 2.65 -3.47
C THR A 92 -10.79 2.40 -2.07
N ALA A 93 -9.88 2.31 -1.10
CA ALA A 93 -10.24 2.19 0.30
C ALA A 93 -10.53 3.57 0.91
N PHE A 94 -11.65 3.69 1.63
CA PHE A 94 -12.04 4.90 2.34
C PHE A 94 -11.75 4.76 3.83
N ALA A 95 -11.01 5.73 4.37
CA ALA A 95 -10.77 5.88 5.79
C ALA A 95 -11.49 7.10 6.33
N VAL A 96 -12.26 6.96 7.41
CA VAL A 96 -12.90 8.11 8.08
C VAL A 96 -12.11 8.48 9.33
N SER A 97 -11.83 9.78 9.49
CA SER A 97 -11.02 10.29 10.60
C SER A 97 -11.79 10.37 11.92
N VAL A 98 -11.05 10.13 12.99
CA VAL A 98 -11.43 10.39 14.39
C VAL A 98 -10.17 10.80 15.16
N THR A 99 -10.30 11.67 16.17
CA THR A 99 -9.16 12.15 16.96
C THR A 99 -9.20 11.61 18.39
N ASP A 100 -8.04 11.41 19.00
CA ASP A 100 -7.91 11.03 20.42
C ASP A 100 -8.15 12.21 21.39
N GLY A 101 -8.40 13.40 20.87
CA GLY A 101 -8.75 14.60 21.65
C GLY A 101 -10.25 14.72 21.97
N LEU A 102 -11.09 13.85 21.42
CA LEU A 102 -12.52 13.82 21.74
C LEU A 102 -12.75 13.32 23.17
N SER A 103 -13.84 13.76 23.80
CA SER A 103 -14.29 13.17 25.05
C SER A 103 -14.62 11.69 24.86
N PRO A 104 -14.52 10.83 25.89
CA PRO A 104 -14.79 9.39 25.75
C PRO A 104 -16.17 9.08 25.13
N ALA A 105 -17.20 9.85 25.49
CA ALA A 105 -18.53 9.72 24.92
C ALA A 105 -18.56 10.08 23.42
N ALA A 106 -18.02 11.25 23.05
CA ALA A 106 -17.98 11.71 21.66
C ALA A 106 -17.11 10.81 20.77
N PHE A 107 -16.02 10.27 21.30
CA PHE A 107 -15.17 9.30 20.62
C PHE A 107 -15.95 8.02 20.30
N ALA A 108 -16.65 7.47 21.29
CA ALA A 108 -17.49 6.28 21.11
C ALA A 108 -18.67 6.52 20.15
N ASP A 109 -19.33 7.69 20.23
CA ASP A 109 -20.38 8.09 19.30
C ASP A 109 -19.85 8.16 17.85
N ARG A 110 -18.68 8.78 17.64
CA ARG A 110 -18.06 8.91 16.32
C ARG A 110 -17.69 7.54 15.75
N LEU A 111 -17.11 6.64 16.55
CA LEU A 111 -16.79 5.27 16.10
C LEU A 111 -18.04 4.47 15.74
N ARG A 112 -19.13 4.59 16.52
CA ARG A 112 -20.42 3.99 16.17
C ARG A 112 -20.97 4.53 14.85
N ALA A 113 -20.90 5.84 14.65
CA ALA A 113 -21.30 6.46 13.40
C ALA A 113 -20.50 5.90 12.22
N ILE A 114 -19.16 5.84 12.34
CA ILE A 114 -18.28 5.27 11.30
C ILE A 114 -18.66 3.82 11.00
N ARG A 115 -18.85 2.97 12.02
CA ARG A 115 -19.25 1.57 11.82
C ARG A 115 -20.60 1.43 11.11
N SER A 116 -21.50 2.39 11.31
CA SER A 116 -22.82 2.41 10.66
C SER A 116 -22.81 2.94 9.23
N LEU A 117 -21.68 3.48 8.74
CA LEU A 117 -21.51 3.92 7.34
C LEU A 117 -21.44 2.71 6.41
N ALA A 118 -22.59 2.08 6.20
CA ALA A 118 -22.80 1.00 5.27
C ALA A 118 -24.19 1.12 4.64
N PHE A 119 -24.28 0.89 3.33
CA PHE A 119 -25.54 0.90 2.60
C PHE A 119 -25.55 -0.20 1.53
N GLU A 120 -26.76 -0.63 1.17
CA GLU A 120 -26.95 -1.61 0.12
C GLU A 120 -27.30 -0.92 -1.19
N ARG A 121 -26.58 -1.27 -2.25
CA ARG A 121 -26.82 -0.74 -3.60
C ARG A 121 -26.75 -1.89 -4.58
N VAL A 122 -27.89 -2.22 -5.20
CA VAL A 122 -28.00 -3.30 -6.20
C VAL A 122 -27.48 -4.64 -5.64
N GLY A 123 -27.90 -5.01 -4.42
CA GLY A 123 -27.50 -6.27 -3.77
C GLY A 123 -26.06 -6.30 -3.27
N GLN A 124 -25.31 -5.20 -3.38
CA GLN A 124 -23.96 -5.07 -2.87
C GLN A 124 -23.94 -4.18 -1.63
N ARG A 125 -23.33 -4.68 -0.55
CA ARG A 125 -23.05 -3.86 0.63
C ARG A 125 -21.81 -3.01 0.36
N ILE A 126 -21.97 -1.70 0.41
CA ILE A 126 -20.89 -0.71 0.36
C ILE A 126 -20.71 -0.19 1.78
N ALA A 127 -19.49 -0.21 2.30
CA ALA A 127 -19.18 0.25 3.65
C ALA A 127 -17.84 1.00 3.67
N VAL A 128 -17.60 1.76 4.74
CA VAL A 128 -16.28 2.31 5.02
C VAL A 128 -15.27 1.19 5.29
N ASP A 129 -14.05 1.35 4.79
CA ASP A 129 -13.02 0.33 4.83
C ASP A 129 -12.12 0.45 6.07
N LEU A 130 -11.77 1.67 6.49
CA LEU A 130 -10.81 1.93 7.55
C LEU A 130 -11.25 3.05 8.52
N VAL A 131 -10.64 3.06 9.71
CA VAL A 131 -10.69 4.19 10.64
C VAL A 131 -9.31 4.87 10.69
N ALA A 132 -9.26 6.18 10.44
CA ALA A 132 -8.04 6.96 10.59
C ALA A 132 -8.00 7.65 11.95
N LEU A 133 -7.19 7.13 12.87
CA LEU A 133 -7.06 7.69 14.22
C LEU A 133 -5.95 8.73 14.27
N ARG A 134 -6.30 10.00 14.45
CA ARG A 134 -5.35 11.12 14.58
C ARG A 134 -4.97 11.36 16.03
N CYS A 135 -3.66 11.38 16.31
CA CYS A 135 -3.10 11.76 17.58
C CYS A 135 -2.99 13.29 17.66
N VAL A 136 -3.75 13.88 18.58
CA VAL A 136 -3.72 15.29 18.94
C VAL A 136 -3.21 15.46 20.36
N SER A 137 -3.41 14.45 21.22
CA SER A 137 -2.99 14.50 22.63
C SER A 137 -1.47 14.46 22.82
N GLY A 138 -0.75 13.73 21.95
CA GLY A 138 0.66 13.41 22.14
C GLY A 138 0.95 12.38 23.24
N ASP A 139 -0.07 11.86 23.93
CA ASP A 139 0.06 10.86 25.00
C ASP A 139 0.18 9.44 24.42
N PRO A 140 1.33 8.75 24.58
CA PRO A 140 1.48 7.41 24.04
C PRO A 140 0.52 6.38 24.63
N ALA A 141 0.27 6.44 25.93
CA ALA A 141 -0.58 5.47 26.61
C ALA A 141 -2.06 5.70 26.28
N GLY A 142 -2.49 6.96 26.25
CA GLY A 142 -3.82 7.37 25.82
C GLY A 142 -4.11 6.98 24.38
N TYR A 143 -3.19 7.28 23.46
CA TYR A 143 -3.34 6.94 22.05
C TYR A 143 -3.42 5.42 21.81
N ALA A 144 -2.60 4.63 22.52
CA ALA A 144 -2.67 3.17 22.45
C ALA A 144 -4.02 2.62 22.93
N ARG A 145 -4.58 3.15 24.02
CA ARG A 145 -5.93 2.79 24.48
C ARG A 145 -7.01 3.19 23.48
N ALA A 146 -6.89 4.38 22.89
CA ALA A 146 -7.82 4.85 21.85
C ALA A 146 -7.78 3.96 20.61
N ALA A 147 -6.59 3.52 20.18
CA ALA A 147 -6.42 2.59 19.07
C ALA A 147 -7.06 1.22 19.37
N ALA A 148 -6.81 0.66 20.55
CA ALA A 148 -7.42 -0.61 20.96
C ALA A 148 -8.97 -0.52 20.99
N PHE A 149 -9.50 0.56 21.57
CA PHE A 149 -10.95 0.78 21.61
C PHE A 149 -11.55 0.99 20.21
N ALA A 150 -10.88 1.75 19.33
CA ALA A 150 -11.34 1.94 17.96
C ALA A 150 -11.39 0.62 17.18
N LEU A 151 -10.37 -0.23 17.34
CA LEU A 151 -10.35 -1.56 16.74
C LEU A 151 -11.50 -2.44 17.26
N GLU A 152 -11.71 -2.48 18.58
CA GLU A 152 -12.77 -3.28 19.19
C GLU A 152 -14.16 -2.80 18.79
N ALA A 153 -14.42 -1.49 18.89
CA ALA A 153 -15.73 -0.90 18.66
C ALA A 153 -16.17 -0.98 17.18
N THR A 154 -15.22 -0.95 16.25
CA THR A 154 -15.53 -0.91 14.82
C THR A 154 -15.24 -2.23 14.11
N GLY A 155 -14.29 -3.03 14.58
CA GLY A 155 -13.77 -4.19 13.86
C GLY A 155 -13.15 -3.85 12.50
N LEU A 156 -12.84 -2.57 12.24
CA LEU A 156 -12.25 -2.10 10.99
C LEU A 156 -10.73 -1.94 11.13
N PRO A 157 -9.95 -2.16 10.05
CA PRO A 157 -8.55 -1.82 10.02
C PRO A 157 -8.28 -0.35 10.35
N LEU A 158 -7.14 -0.10 10.99
CA LEU A 158 -6.77 1.24 11.46
C LEU A 158 -5.66 1.86 10.60
N VAL A 159 -5.77 3.17 10.41
CA VAL A 159 -4.66 4.05 10.01
C VAL A 159 -4.24 4.85 11.23
N LEU A 160 -3.03 4.62 11.73
CA LEU A 160 -2.50 5.25 12.94
C LEU A 160 -1.69 6.50 12.57
N MET A 161 -2.31 7.67 12.74
CA MET A 161 -1.72 8.95 12.40
C MET A 161 -1.15 9.62 13.65
N ALA A 162 0.13 9.39 13.94
CA ALA A 162 0.77 9.85 15.17
C ALA A 162 2.29 10.05 15.04
N PRO A 163 2.90 10.91 15.88
CA PRO A 163 4.35 10.97 16.00
C PRO A 163 4.92 9.69 16.62
N ALA A 164 6.24 9.52 16.57
CA ALA A 164 6.92 8.25 16.85
C ALA A 164 6.55 7.59 18.20
N GLY A 165 6.46 8.37 19.28
CA GLY A 165 6.14 7.85 20.63
C GLY A 165 4.76 7.19 20.71
N PRO A 166 3.66 7.93 20.48
CA PRO A 166 2.33 7.34 20.46
C PRO A 166 2.13 6.29 19.36
N LEU A 167 2.77 6.46 18.20
CA LEU A 167 2.73 5.47 17.12
C LEU A 167 3.33 4.13 17.56
N ALA A 168 4.45 4.14 18.28
CA ALA A 168 5.08 2.93 18.81
C ALA A 168 4.17 2.21 19.82
N ALA A 169 3.58 2.96 20.75
CA ALA A 169 2.68 2.41 21.77
C ALA A 169 1.41 1.80 21.15
N ALA A 170 0.81 2.46 20.15
CA ALA A 170 -0.32 1.91 19.42
C ALA A 170 0.07 0.68 18.57
N ALA A 171 1.22 0.72 17.89
CA ALA A 171 1.71 -0.44 17.14
C ALA A 171 2.02 -1.65 18.05
N GLU A 172 2.32 -1.43 19.32
CA GLU A 172 2.40 -2.48 20.33
C GLU A 172 1.04 -3.05 20.70
N ALA A 173 0.07 -2.18 21.00
CA ALA A 173 -1.26 -2.58 21.43
C ALA A 173 -2.06 -3.29 20.33
N VAL A 174 -1.99 -2.80 19.08
CA VAL A 174 -2.83 -3.28 17.97
C VAL A 174 -2.04 -3.80 16.77
N GLY A 175 -0.72 -4.03 16.88
CA GLY A 175 0.10 -4.50 15.76
C GLY A 175 -0.37 -5.81 15.14
N GLY A 176 -1.00 -6.70 15.93
CA GLY A 176 -1.58 -7.95 15.45
C GLY A 176 -2.72 -7.76 14.44
N SER A 177 -3.41 -6.61 14.45
CA SER A 177 -4.44 -6.28 13.45
C SER A 177 -3.87 -5.63 12.20
N ARG A 178 -2.54 -5.54 12.08
CA ARG A 178 -1.82 -5.01 10.90
C ARG A 178 -2.28 -3.60 10.46
N PRO A 179 -2.23 -2.59 11.35
CA PRO A 179 -2.61 -1.22 10.99
C PRO A 179 -1.62 -0.57 10.00
N LEU A 180 -2.10 0.45 9.27
CA LEU A 180 -1.25 1.34 8.46
C LEU A 180 -0.65 2.42 9.35
N LEU A 181 0.68 2.45 9.47
CA LEU A 181 1.39 3.49 10.20
C LEU A 181 1.48 4.75 9.33
N ALA A 182 1.05 5.90 9.85
CA ALA A 182 0.96 7.16 9.08
C ALA A 182 1.58 8.33 9.86
N PRO A 183 2.91 8.33 10.07
CA PRO A 183 3.59 9.39 10.82
C PRO A 183 3.56 10.74 10.08
N PRO A 184 3.73 11.87 10.80
CA PRO A 184 4.14 13.12 10.17
C PRO A 184 5.55 13.01 9.56
N PRO A 185 5.93 13.88 8.61
CA PRO A 185 7.18 13.76 7.87
C PRO A 185 8.46 13.76 8.74
N ASP A 186 8.44 14.52 9.84
CA ASP A 186 9.55 14.62 10.80
C ASP A 186 9.76 13.35 11.65
N ALA A 187 8.74 12.48 11.74
CA ALA A 187 8.81 11.21 12.46
C ALA A 187 9.04 9.99 11.53
N LEU A 188 9.28 10.21 10.24
CA LEU A 188 9.35 9.15 9.22
C LEU A 188 10.37 8.07 9.54
N GLU A 189 11.61 8.42 9.87
CA GLU A 189 12.68 7.44 10.06
C GLU A 189 12.40 6.53 11.26
N ALA A 190 11.96 7.11 12.39
CA ALA A 190 11.59 6.35 13.57
C ALA A 190 10.40 5.41 13.30
N ALA A 191 9.37 5.91 12.60
CA ALA A 191 8.23 5.11 12.20
C ALA A 191 8.59 3.99 11.22
N ALA A 192 9.55 4.22 10.32
CA ALA A 192 10.04 3.20 9.40
C ALA A 192 10.76 2.05 10.12
N ARG A 193 11.50 2.34 11.19
CA ARG A 193 12.09 1.29 12.04
C ARG A 193 11.01 0.46 12.74
N ILE A 194 9.99 1.12 13.31
CA ILE A 194 8.83 0.43 13.92
C ILE A 194 8.12 -0.45 12.89
N ALA A 195 7.88 0.08 11.68
CA ALA A 195 7.28 -0.66 10.57
C ALA A 195 8.10 -1.90 10.19
N ALA A 196 9.43 -1.77 10.13
CA ALA A 196 10.34 -2.87 9.80
C ALA A 196 10.33 -3.97 10.88
N GLU A 197 10.47 -3.57 12.14
CA GLU A 197 10.50 -4.49 13.30
C GLU A 197 9.20 -5.27 13.43
N ARG A 198 8.06 -4.58 13.25
CA ARG A 198 6.71 -5.17 13.42
C ARG A 198 6.11 -5.69 12.13
N LYS A 199 6.80 -5.54 10.98
CA LYS A 199 6.33 -5.92 9.64
C LYS A 199 4.97 -5.30 9.29
N LEU A 200 4.83 -4.01 9.60
CA LEU A 200 3.61 -3.22 9.37
C LEU A 200 3.76 -2.34 8.13
N PRO A 201 2.65 -2.09 7.40
CA PRO A 201 2.66 -1.13 6.29
C PRO A 201 2.83 0.31 6.79
N LEU A 202 3.54 1.13 6.00
CA LEU A 202 3.90 2.50 6.33
C LEU A 202 3.49 3.48 5.21
N ARG A 203 2.74 4.51 5.55
CA ARG A 203 2.53 5.68 4.71
C ARG A 203 3.74 6.61 4.79
N VAL A 204 4.31 6.93 3.64
CA VAL A 204 5.41 7.88 3.49
C VAL A 204 4.85 9.17 2.88
N ARG A 205 4.86 10.24 3.67
CA ARG A 205 4.33 11.55 3.28
C ARG A 205 5.45 12.55 3.04
N ALA A 206 5.50 13.14 1.85
CA ALA A 206 6.37 14.27 1.53
C ALA A 206 5.82 15.03 0.31
N ARG A 207 6.06 16.35 0.26
CA ARG A 207 5.50 17.21 -0.78
C ARG A 207 6.13 16.94 -2.15
N GLY A 208 5.28 16.65 -3.13
CA GLY A 208 5.65 16.48 -4.54
C GLY A 208 6.50 15.23 -4.82
N ILE A 209 6.71 14.95 -6.10
CA ILE A 209 7.37 13.71 -6.56
C ILE A 209 8.83 13.59 -6.09
N GLU A 210 9.58 14.70 -6.10
CA GLU A 210 10.98 14.70 -5.67
C GLU A 210 11.11 14.48 -4.16
N GLY A 211 10.31 15.20 -3.36
CA GLY A 211 10.27 15.03 -1.91
C GLY A 211 9.85 13.61 -1.53
N LEU A 212 8.84 13.07 -2.21
CA LEU A 212 8.37 11.69 -2.04
C LEU A 212 9.47 10.67 -2.37
N SER A 213 10.21 10.85 -3.47
CA SER A 213 11.33 9.97 -3.85
C SER A 213 12.41 9.91 -2.77
N ALA A 214 12.79 11.07 -2.22
CA ALA A 214 13.74 11.15 -1.12
C ALA A 214 13.21 10.48 0.15
N ALA A 215 11.97 10.77 0.55
CA ALA A 215 11.35 10.19 1.74
C ALA A 215 11.20 8.65 1.65
N LEU A 216 10.79 8.13 0.48
CA LEU A 216 10.69 6.68 0.26
C LEU A 216 12.06 6.00 0.36
N ARG A 217 13.12 6.65 -0.12
CA ARG A 217 14.49 6.14 0.03
C ARG A 217 14.90 6.07 1.50
N THR A 218 14.60 7.09 2.29
CA THR A 218 14.84 7.10 3.74
C THR A 218 14.08 5.97 4.44
N ALA A 219 12.80 5.78 4.10
CA ALA A 219 11.99 4.71 4.68
C ALA A 219 12.56 3.31 4.36
N ARG A 220 12.97 3.07 3.11
CA ARG A 220 13.62 1.82 2.68
C ARG A 220 14.95 1.61 3.40
N ALA A 221 15.77 2.65 3.53
CA ALA A 221 17.06 2.58 4.22
C ALA A 221 16.89 2.23 5.71
N ALA A 222 15.79 2.66 6.33
CA ALA A 222 15.41 2.29 7.69
C ALA A 222 14.78 0.88 7.80
N GLY A 223 14.63 0.16 6.69
CA GLY A 223 14.20 -1.25 6.65
C GLY A 223 12.72 -1.48 6.35
N ALA A 224 11.91 -0.42 6.16
CA ALA A 224 10.50 -0.57 5.85
C ALA A 224 10.29 -1.15 4.43
N LYS A 225 9.40 -2.14 4.31
CA LYS A 225 9.20 -2.89 3.06
C LYS A 225 7.87 -2.59 2.36
N GLU A 226 6.80 -2.45 3.13
CA GLU A 226 5.46 -2.20 2.61
C GLU A 226 5.14 -0.72 2.75
N LEU A 227 5.22 0.01 1.64
CA LEU A 227 5.10 1.47 1.64
C LEU A 227 3.86 1.91 0.86
N VAL A 228 3.24 2.98 1.33
CA VAL A 228 2.15 3.70 0.68
C VAL A 228 2.60 5.14 0.46
N ALA A 229 2.50 5.66 -0.75
CA ALA A 229 2.96 6.98 -1.14
C ALA A 229 1.90 8.06 -0.90
N ASP A 230 2.27 9.13 -0.19
CA ASP A 230 1.44 10.31 0.01
C ASP A 230 2.24 11.55 -0.46
N PRO A 231 1.94 12.09 -1.66
CA PRO A 231 2.67 13.24 -2.21
C PRO A 231 2.29 14.58 -1.53
N ALA A 232 1.41 14.56 -0.53
CA ALA A 232 0.94 15.73 0.22
C ALA A 232 0.53 16.92 -0.68
N PRO A 233 -0.43 16.71 -1.60
CA PRO A 233 -0.88 17.78 -2.49
C PRO A 233 -1.55 18.91 -1.70
N GLY A 234 -1.35 20.15 -2.15
CA GLY A 234 -1.97 21.34 -1.55
C GLY A 234 -3.41 21.56 -1.98
N ASP A 235 -3.82 21.03 -3.13
CA ASP A 235 -5.17 21.15 -3.67
C ASP A 235 -5.59 19.92 -4.51
N LEU A 236 -6.86 19.90 -4.94
CA LEU A 236 -7.41 18.79 -5.74
C LEU A 236 -6.75 18.65 -7.12
N PRO A 237 -6.49 19.73 -7.88
CA PRO A 237 -5.72 19.63 -9.13
C PRO A 237 -4.34 18.98 -8.95
N GLU A 238 -3.59 19.39 -7.94
CA GLU A 238 -2.28 18.82 -7.60
C GLU A 238 -2.43 17.34 -7.22
N ALA A 239 -3.44 16.98 -6.43
CA ALA A 239 -3.70 15.58 -6.07
C ALA A 239 -3.95 14.68 -7.30
N VAL A 240 -4.74 15.16 -8.26
CA VAL A 240 -4.99 14.43 -9.51
C VAL A 240 -3.72 14.33 -10.35
N ALA A 241 -2.96 15.42 -10.48
CA ALA A 241 -1.70 15.45 -11.23
C ALA A 241 -0.68 14.45 -10.63
N ASP A 242 -0.50 14.46 -9.32
CA ASP A 242 0.41 13.55 -8.62
C ASP A 242 -0.04 12.10 -8.74
N ALA A 243 -1.33 11.81 -8.57
CA ALA A 243 -1.87 10.46 -8.75
C ALA A 243 -1.57 9.92 -10.15
N VAL A 244 -1.79 10.73 -11.19
CA VAL A 244 -1.51 10.38 -12.58
C VAL A 244 -0.01 10.18 -12.79
N HIS A 245 0.84 11.07 -12.28
CA HIS A 245 2.29 10.96 -12.42
C HIS A 245 2.84 9.70 -11.76
N ILE A 246 2.49 9.44 -10.50
CA ILE A 246 2.95 8.25 -9.77
C ILE A 246 2.50 6.98 -10.50
N ARG A 247 1.24 6.93 -10.95
CA ARG A 247 0.70 5.80 -11.70
C ARG A 247 1.42 5.56 -13.03
N ARG A 248 1.69 6.63 -13.80
CA ARG A 248 2.43 6.56 -15.06
C ARG A 248 3.89 6.14 -14.85
N LEU A 249 4.55 6.66 -13.82
CA LEU A 249 5.91 6.28 -13.47
C LEU A 249 6.00 4.80 -13.08
N ALA A 250 5.03 4.30 -12.32
CA ALA A 250 4.99 2.89 -11.92
C ALA A 250 4.73 1.96 -13.12
N ILE A 251 3.76 2.28 -13.98
CA ILE A 251 3.32 1.37 -15.05
C ILE A 251 4.16 1.51 -16.32
N LEU A 252 4.35 2.73 -16.82
CA LEU A 252 5.02 2.98 -18.10
C LEU A 252 6.54 2.95 -17.94
N ALA A 253 7.06 3.67 -16.93
CA ALA A 253 8.50 3.78 -16.70
C ALA A 253 9.06 2.65 -15.83
N ARG A 254 8.21 1.86 -15.16
CA ARG A 254 8.63 0.81 -14.20
C ARG A 254 9.57 1.37 -13.12
N ASN A 255 9.33 2.61 -12.70
CA ASN A 255 10.14 3.27 -11.68
C ASN A 255 9.84 2.68 -10.30
N ARG A 256 10.65 1.71 -9.87
CA ARG A 256 10.50 1.01 -8.58
C ARG A 256 10.74 1.91 -7.37
N ASP A 257 11.42 3.04 -7.54
CA ASP A 257 11.67 3.97 -6.43
C ASP A 257 10.42 4.72 -6.00
N LEU A 258 9.44 4.83 -6.90
CA LEU A 258 8.17 5.56 -6.72
C LEU A 258 6.92 4.69 -6.90
N ALA A 259 7.07 3.43 -7.34
CA ALA A 259 5.96 2.53 -7.58
C ALA A 259 5.38 1.99 -6.27
N TYR A 260 4.42 2.71 -5.69
CA TYR A 260 3.69 2.30 -4.49
C TYR A 260 2.20 2.65 -4.64
N PRO A 261 1.30 1.96 -3.94
CA PRO A 261 -0.07 2.43 -3.77
C PRO A 261 -0.07 3.85 -3.21
N THR A 262 -1.03 4.68 -3.59
CA THR A 262 -1.13 6.06 -3.12
C THR A 262 -2.19 6.21 -2.04
N ALA A 263 -1.94 7.12 -1.09
CA ALA A 263 -2.92 7.57 -0.12
C ALA A 263 -2.96 9.11 -0.12
N PHE A 264 -4.17 9.66 -0.07
CA PHE A 264 -4.40 11.09 -0.04
C PHE A 264 -5.16 11.42 1.24
N ASP A 265 -4.51 12.16 2.14
CA ASP A 265 -5.20 12.75 3.28
C ASP A 265 -5.86 14.05 2.81
N LEU A 266 -7.19 14.01 2.69
CA LEU A 266 -7.99 15.15 2.25
C LEU A 266 -8.17 16.21 3.36
N GLY A 267 -7.58 15.98 4.55
CA GLY A 267 -7.65 16.88 5.71
C GLY A 267 -9.00 16.83 6.43
N ASP A 268 -9.21 17.79 7.33
CA ASP A 268 -10.50 18.06 7.99
C ASP A 268 -11.51 18.93 7.21
N PRO A 269 -11.30 19.45 5.97
CA PRO A 269 -12.28 20.33 5.34
C PRO A 269 -13.28 19.56 4.47
N PHE A 270 -13.47 18.24 4.64
CA PHE A 270 -14.70 17.66 4.08
C PHE A 270 -15.84 18.19 4.93
N PRO A 271 -16.65 19.14 4.41
CA PRO A 271 -17.84 19.54 5.14
C PRO A 271 -18.69 18.29 5.29
N ASP A 272 -19.30 18.11 6.45
CA ASP A 272 -20.41 17.16 6.60
C ASP A 272 -21.34 17.34 5.39
N PRO A 273 -21.74 16.26 4.69
CA PRO A 273 -22.73 16.36 3.63
C PRO A 273 -24.06 16.94 4.14
#